data_AF-A0A938MY34-F1
#
_entry.id   AF-A0A938MY34-F1
#
_cell.length_a   1.000
_cell.length_b   1.000
_cell.length_c   1.000
_cell.angle_alpha   90.00
_cell.angle_beta   90.00
_cell.angle_gamma   90.00
#
_symmetry.space_group_name_H-M   'P 1'
#
loop_
_entity.id
_entity.type
_entity.pdbx_description
1 polymer ?
#
loop_
_entity_poly.entity_id
_entity_poly.type
_entity_poly.pdbx_seq_one_letter_code
_entity_poly.pdbx_strand_id
1 'polypeptide(L)'
;MFASVACDGILYELLMSCTGLDRDSVKLAFLRDVLAKRGKYPSVVESAFQAAFPTVLKIIREVNRRDHGDLIRLLQRAEAWLVIEQVVPRLLGKARVVTLHDAIYSRRSDVAWVAAGFREVFGELGFEIALKVEGD
;
A
#
# COMPACT_ATOMS: atom_id res chain seq x y z
N MET A 1 4.29 -14.59 4.84
CA MET A 1 5.11 -13.95 5.88
C MET A 1 5.34 -12.45 5.66
N PHE A 2 5.53 -11.91 4.44
CA PHE A 2 5.45 -10.44 4.20
C PHE A 2 4.02 -9.95 3.95
N ALA A 3 3.27 -10.65 3.08
CA ALA A 3 1.92 -10.25 2.70
C ALA A 3 0.96 -10.06 3.90
N SER A 4 0.93 -11.01 4.85
CA SER A 4 0.10 -10.84 6.06
C SER A 4 0.54 -9.62 6.88
N VAL A 5 1.83 -9.45 7.17
CA VAL A 5 2.34 -8.26 7.89
C VAL A 5 1.94 -6.94 7.22
N ALA A 6 1.91 -6.90 5.89
CA ALA A 6 1.45 -5.74 5.14
C ALA A 6 -0.08 -5.57 5.20
N CYS A 7 -0.85 -6.63 4.98
CA CYS A 7 -2.32 -6.62 5.02
C CYS A 7 -2.88 -6.31 6.42
N ASP A 8 -2.23 -6.82 7.45
CA ASP A 8 -2.60 -6.62 8.87
C ASP A 8 -2.21 -5.22 9.36
N GLY A 9 -1.47 -4.45 8.55
CA GLY A 9 -1.08 -3.07 8.85
C GLY A 9 0.00 -2.95 9.93
N ILE A 10 0.73 -4.02 10.24
CA ILE A 10 1.71 -4.10 11.35
C ILE A 10 3.18 -3.98 10.91
N LEU A 11 3.42 -3.69 9.62
CA LEU A 11 4.78 -3.62 9.05
C LEU A 11 5.66 -2.59 9.76
N TYR A 12 5.12 -1.43 10.08
CA TYR A 12 5.91 -0.36 10.70
C TYR A 12 6.21 -0.67 12.15
N GLU A 13 5.27 -1.25 12.88
CA GLU A 13 5.38 -1.68 14.27
C GLU A 13 6.47 -2.76 14.41
N LEU A 14 6.51 -3.72 13.46
CA LEU A 14 7.61 -4.68 13.35
C LEU A 14 8.96 -3.97 13.20
N LEU A 15 9.07 -3.03 12.26
CA LEU A 15 10.33 -2.32 12.01
C LEU A 15 10.73 -1.38 13.16
N MET A 16 9.76 -0.78 13.87
CA MET A 16 10.01 0.01 15.07
C MET A 16 10.71 -0.85 16.14
N SER A 17 10.21 -2.06 16.37
CA SER A 17 10.81 -2.98 17.36
C SER A 17 12.26 -3.35 17.06
N CYS A 18 12.65 -3.34 15.78
CA CYS A 18 14.00 -3.66 15.33
C CYS A 18 14.95 -2.45 15.30
N THR A 19 14.42 -1.23 15.27
CA THR A 19 15.21 -0.01 15.01
C THR A 19 15.23 0.98 16.16
N GLY A 20 14.27 0.89 17.09
CA GLY A 20 14.09 1.86 18.18
C GLY A 20 13.56 3.22 17.72
N LEU A 21 13.18 3.37 16.45
CA LEU A 21 12.60 4.58 15.90
C LEU A 21 11.09 4.64 16.17
N ASP A 22 10.53 5.85 16.20
CA ASP A 22 9.08 6.05 16.21
C ASP A 22 8.45 5.70 14.84
N ARG A 23 7.13 5.56 14.83
CA ARG A 23 6.37 5.10 13.66
C ARG A 23 6.52 6.01 12.44
N ASP A 24 6.52 7.33 12.65
CA ASP A 24 6.58 8.30 11.57
C ASP A 24 7.98 8.33 10.94
N SER A 25 9.01 8.26 11.79
CA SER A 25 10.40 8.08 11.37
C SER A 25 10.60 6.79 10.57
N VAL A 26 10.06 5.66 11.04
CA VAL A 26 10.10 4.36 10.32
C VAL A 26 9.38 4.46 8.98
N LYS A 27 8.18 5.03 8.94
CA LYS A 27 7.39 5.17 7.71
C LYS A 27 8.15 5.99 6.67
N LEU A 28 8.69 7.15 7.07
CA LEU A 28 9.46 8.01 6.19
C LEU A 28 10.72 7.32 5.67
N ALA A 29 11.49 6.68 6.56
CA ALA A 29 12.69 5.96 6.20
C ALA A 29 12.40 4.73 5.32
N PHE A 30 11.29 4.02 5.55
CA PHE A 30 10.86 2.91 4.71
C PHE A 30 10.58 3.37 3.28
N LEU A 31 9.80 4.44 3.10
CA LEU A 31 9.52 5.01 1.78
C LEU A 31 10.82 5.46 1.08
N ARG A 32 11.70 6.16 1.82
CA ARG A 32 12.94 6.75 1.27
C ARG A 32 14.03 5.71 0.98
N ASP A 33 14.29 4.81 1.92
CA ASP A 33 15.46 3.93 1.93
C ASP A 33 15.13 2.54 1.37
N VAL A 34 13.92 2.03 1.62
CA VAL A 34 13.51 0.71 1.14
C VAL A 34 12.89 0.81 -0.25
N LEU A 35 11.81 1.60 -0.40
CA LEU A 35 11.08 1.67 -1.67
C LEU A 35 11.76 2.56 -2.72
N ALA A 36 12.17 3.77 -2.34
CA ALA A 36 12.71 4.76 -3.28
C ALA A 36 14.23 4.68 -3.45
N LYS A 37 14.96 4.00 -2.57
CA LYS A 37 16.44 3.95 -2.56
C LYS A 37 17.15 5.32 -2.63
N ARG A 38 16.52 6.39 -2.17
CA ARG A 38 17.03 7.78 -2.20
C ARG A 38 17.63 8.24 -0.87
N GLY A 39 17.86 7.31 0.06
CA GLY A 39 18.42 7.58 1.38
C GLY A 39 19.92 7.86 1.41
N LYS A 40 20.41 8.24 2.59
CA LYS A 40 21.83 8.14 2.94
C LYS A 40 22.08 6.77 3.57
N TYR A 41 23.18 6.14 3.19
CA TYR A 41 23.53 4.78 3.61
C TYR A 41 24.72 4.78 4.59
N PRO A 42 24.78 3.84 5.55
CA PRO A 42 23.83 2.73 5.77
C PRO A 42 22.48 3.18 6.36
N SER A 43 21.39 2.53 5.94
CA SER A 43 20.05 2.75 6.49
C SER A 43 19.69 1.66 7.49
N VAL A 44 19.46 2.05 8.75
CA VAL A 44 19.05 1.14 9.83
C VAL A 44 17.70 0.47 9.50
N VAL A 45 16.77 1.20 8.88
CA VAL A 45 15.46 0.67 8.48
C VAL A 45 15.58 -0.32 7.33
N GLU A 46 16.44 -0.07 6.33
CA GLU A 46 16.69 -1.08 5.31
C GLU A 46 17.37 -2.32 5.89
N SER A 47 18.33 -2.17 6.79
CA SER A 47 18.99 -3.32 7.43
C SER A 47 17.97 -4.17 8.21
N ALA A 48 17.08 -3.54 8.98
CA ALA A 48 15.99 -4.24 9.66
C ALA A 48 15.04 -4.92 8.66
N PHE A 49 14.67 -4.24 7.58
CA PHE A 49 13.82 -4.81 6.54
C PHE A 49 14.50 -5.98 5.80
N GLN A 50 15.81 -5.89 5.54
CA GLN A 50 16.61 -6.95 4.93
C GLN A 50 16.65 -8.20 5.80
N ALA A 51 16.79 -8.03 7.12
CA ALA A 51 16.80 -9.14 8.06
C ALA A 51 15.43 -9.83 8.12
N ALA A 52 14.34 -9.06 8.13
CA ALA A 52 12.98 -9.60 8.20
C ALA A 52 12.48 -10.19 6.86
N PHE A 53 12.78 -9.54 5.74
CA PHE A 53 12.21 -9.86 4.42
C PHE A 53 13.28 -9.83 3.30
N PRO A 54 14.32 -10.68 3.36
CA PRO A 54 15.46 -10.62 2.44
C PRO A 54 15.06 -10.85 0.98
N THR A 55 14.10 -11.75 0.72
CA THR A 55 13.61 -12.05 -0.63
C THR A 55 12.81 -10.90 -1.23
N VAL A 56 12.00 -10.21 -0.42
CA VAL A 56 11.24 -9.03 -0.86
C VAL A 56 12.19 -7.89 -1.19
N LEU A 57 13.19 -7.64 -0.34
CA LEU A 57 14.19 -6.63 -0.62
C LEU A 57 14.99 -6.93 -1.90
N LYS A 58 15.29 -8.20 -2.17
CA LYS A 58 15.93 -8.62 -3.43
C LYS A 58 15.07 -8.25 -4.65
N ILE A 59 13.75 -8.50 -4.59
CA ILE A 59 12.82 -8.13 -5.67
C ILE A 59 12.79 -6.61 -5.86
N ILE A 60 12.66 -5.86 -4.75
CA ILE A 60 12.68 -4.39 -4.76
C ILE A 60 13.94 -3.86 -5.44
N ARG A 61 15.11 -4.41 -5.09
CA ARG A 61 16.39 -4.03 -5.70
C ARG A 61 16.46 -4.34 -7.18
N GLU A 62 15.91 -5.47 -7.63
CA GLU A 62 15.89 -5.82 -9.06
C GLU A 62 14.98 -4.88 -9.86
N VAL A 63 13.78 -4.58 -9.34
CA VAL A 63 12.85 -3.63 -9.98
C VAL A 63 13.48 -2.24 -10.10
N ASN A 64 14.10 -1.77 -9.02
CA ASN A 64 14.73 -0.44 -8.96
C ASN A 64 16.14 -0.38 -9.55
N ARG A 65 16.61 -1.44 -10.23
CA ARG A 65 18.00 -1.53 -10.71
C ARG A 65 18.32 -0.48 -11.78
N ARG A 66 17.33 -0.10 -12.58
CA ARG A 66 17.49 0.88 -13.68
C ARG A 66 17.10 2.29 -13.24
N ASP A 67 15.96 2.44 -12.59
CA ASP A 67 15.52 3.70 -11.99
C ASP A 67 14.94 3.41 -10.60
N HIS A 68 15.47 4.12 -9.61
CA HIS A 68 15.05 4.02 -8.21
C HIS A 68 13.59 4.46 -7.96
N GLY A 69 12.92 5.07 -8.96
CA GLY A 69 11.49 5.36 -8.94
C GLY A 69 10.59 4.28 -9.54
N ASP A 70 11.14 3.23 -10.16
CA ASP A 70 10.33 2.26 -10.92
C ASP A 70 9.35 1.48 -10.06
N LEU A 71 9.77 1.05 -8.86
CA LEU A 71 8.87 0.37 -7.93
C LEU A 71 7.70 1.27 -7.51
N ILE A 72 7.96 2.56 -7.21
CA ILE A 72 6.91 3.49 -6.80
C ILE A 72 5.88 3.67 -7.92
N ARG A 73 6.34 3.85 -9.16
CA ARG A 73 5.43 3.96 -10.32
C ARG A 73 4.66 2.67 -10.58
N LEU A 74 5.27 1.51 -10.32
CA LEU A 74 4.59 0.22 -10.42
C LEU A 74 3.49 0.09 -9.36
N LEU A 75 3.77 0.43 -8.11
CA LEU A 75 2.79 0.41 -7.03
C LEU A 75 1.64 1.38 -7.29
N GLN A 76 1.94 2.61 -7.72
CA GLN A 76 0.91 3.61 -8.09
C GLN A 76 0.03 3.14 -9.25
N ARG A 77 0.61 2.45 -10.25
CA ARG A 77 -0.18 1.85 -11.34
C ARG A 77 -1.05 0.70 -10.85
N ALA A 78 -0.55 -0.12 -9.93
CA ALA A 78 -1.34 -1.19 -9.33
C ALA A 78 -2.52 -0.64 -8.52
N GLU A 79 -2.31 0.43 -7.74
CA GLU A 79 -3.38 1.16 -7.03
C GLU A 79 -4.43 1.71 -8.01
N ALA A 80 -3.98 2.40 -9.06
CA ALA A 80 -4.88 2.96 -10.07
C ALA A 80 -5.68 1.87 -10.80
N TRP A 81 -5.03 0.77 -11.21
CA TRP A 81 -5.69 -0.38 -11.82
C TRP A 81 -6.75 -0.97 -10.89
N LEU A 82 -6.41 -1.19 -9.62
CA LEU A 82 -7.32 -1.75 -8.64
C LEU A 82 -8.56 -0.86 -8.46
N VAL A 83 -8.38 0.44 -8.25
CA VAL A 83 -9.52 1.34 -7.99
C VAL A 83 -10.30 1.63 -9.27
N ILE A 84 -9.64 2.10 -10.32
CA ILE A 84 -10.29 2.62 -11.52
C ILE A 84 -10.77 1.47 -12.42
N GLU A 85 -9.98 0.43 -12.60
CA GLU A 85 -10.29 -0.63 -13.56
C GLU A 85 -10.99 -1.83 -12.92
N GLN A 86 -10.88 -2.03 -11.59
CA GLN A 86 -11.57 -3.12 -10.91
C GLN A 86 -12.75 -2.63 -10.08
N VAL A 87 -12.57 -1.65 -9.18
CA VAL A 87 -13.64 -1.22 -8.27
C VAL A 87 -14.70 -0.37 -8.97
N VAL A 88 -14.32 0.69 -9.69
CA VAL A 88 -15.28 1.62 -10.31
C VAL A 88 -16.29 0.95 -11.24
N PRO A 89 -15.93 -0.04 -12.10
CA PRO A 89 -16.90 -0.73 -12.95
C PRO A 89 -18.07 -1.36 -12.19
N ARG A 90 -17.85 -1.84 -10.96
CA ARG A 90 -18.88 -2.46 -10.11
C ARG A 90 -19.88 -1.45 -9.54
N LEU A 91 -19.53 -0.17 -9.61
CA LEU A 91 -20.30 0.96 -9.10
C LEU A 91 -21.07 1.71 -10.19
N LEU A 92 -20.79 1.43 -11.48
CA LEU A 92 -21.47 2.07 -12.60
C LEU A 92 -22.99 1.83 -12.53
N GLY A 93 -23.75 2.91 -12.61
CA GLY A 93 -25.21 2.89 -12.47
C GLY A 93 -25.72 2.76 -11.03
N LYS A 94 -24.87 2.48 -10.04
CA LYS A 94 -25.23 2.32 -8.62
C LYS A 94 -24.83 3.51 -7.76
N ALA A 95 -23.66 4.11 -8.05
CA ALA A 95 -23.10 5.20 -7.25
C ALA A 95 -22.46 6.27 -8.13
N ARG A 96 -22.48 7.52 -7.66
CA ARG A 96 -21.67 8.60 -8.24
C ARG A 96 -20.37 8.70 -7.47
N VAL A 97 -19.25 8.56 -8.17
CA VAL A 97 -17.93 8.44 -7.54
C VAL A 97 -16.89 9.34 -8.20
N VAL A 98 -15.94 9.79 -7.38
CA VAL A 98 -14.66 10.36 -7.81
C VAL A 98 -13.55 9.58 -7.11
N THR A 99 -12.49 9.23 -7.82
CA THR A 99 -11.34 8.50 -7.26
C THR A 99 -10.22 9.47 -6.92
N LEU A 100 -9.50 9.21 -5.83
CA LEU A 100 -8.25 9.88 -5.48
C LEU A 100 -7.30 8.83 -4.89
N HIS A 101 -6.29 8.43 -5.67
CA HIS A 101 -5.41 7.31 -5.32
C HIS A 101 -6.21 6.04 -4.97
N ASP A 102 -6.01 5.53 -3.76
CA ASP A 102 -6.65 4.35 -3.17
C ASP A 102 -8.05 4.65 -2.57
N ALA A 103 -8.53 5.89 -2.65
CA ALA A 103 -9.80 6.32 -2.09
C ALA A 103 -10.88 6.60 -3.14
N ILE A 104 -12.15 6.36 -2.75
CA ILE A 104 -13.34 6.76 -3.50
C ILE A 104 -14.16 7.74 -2.67
N TYR A 105 -14.47 8.88 -3.27
CA TYR A 105 -15.41 9.87 -2.77
C TYR A 105 -16.76 9.63 -3.42
N SER A 106 -17.81 9.53 -2.59
CA SER A 106 -19.18 9.32 -3.06
C SER A 106 -20.16 10.13 -2.22
N ARG A 107 -21.44 10.07 -2.58
CA ARG A 107 -22.51 10.52 -1.68
C ARG A 107 -22.58 9.61 -0.46
N ARG A 108 -23.02 10.14 0.68
CA ARG A 108 -23.23 9.37 1.92
C ARG A 108 -24.16 8.17 1.70
N SER A 109 -25.21 8.35 0.89
CA SER A 109 -26.14 7.27 0.52
C SER A 109 -25.50 6.11 -0.22
N ASP A 110 -24.37 6.35 -0.89
CA ASP A 110 -23.75 5.41 -1.82
C ASP A 110 -22.58 4.65 -1.20
N VAL A 111 -22.17 5.01 0.03
CA VAL A 111 -21.00 4.43 0.72
C VAL A 111 -21.09 2.91 0.85
N ALA A 112 -22.28 2.37 1.10
CA ALA A 112 -22.48 0.93 1.20
C ALA A 112 -22.15 0.21 -0.12
N TRP A 113 -22.51 0.80 -1.26
CA TRP A 113 -22.17 0.26 -2.59
C TRP A 113 -20.68 0.33 -2.85
N VAL A 114 -20.04 1.46 -2.52
CA VAL A 114 -18.59 1.63 -2.64
C VAL A 114 -17.84 0.58 -1.83
N ALA A 115 -18.21 0.42 -0.55
CA ALA A 115 -17.58 -0.55 0.34
C ALA A 115 -17.79 -1.99 -0.13
N ALA A 116 -18.97 -2.32 -0.68
CA ALA A 116 -19.22 -3.62 -1.28
C ALA A 116 -18.31 -3.88 -2.49
N GLY A 117 -18.16 -2.90 -3.38
CA GLY A 117 -17.28 -3.01 -4.56
C GLY A 117 -15.81 -3.25 -4.20
N PHE A 118 -15.29 -2.57 -3.19
CA PHE A 118 -13.95 -2.84 -2.67
C PHE A 118 -13.82 -4.26 -2.11
N ARG A 119 -14.75 -4.68 -1.25
CA ARG A 119 -14.70 -6.03 -0.65
C ARG A 119 -14.78 -7.14 -1.68
N GLU A 120 -15.62 -6.97 -2.69
CA GLU A 120 -15.75 -7.92 -3.81
C GLU A 120 -14.42 -8.08 -4.55
N VAL A 121 -13.81 -6.96 -4.98
CA VAL A 121 -12.53 -6.98 -5.71
C VAL A 121 -11.41 -7.57 -4.86
N PHE A 122 -11.29 -7.18 -3.60
CA PHE A 122 -10.26 -7.73 -2.72
C PHE A 122 -10.47 -9.23 -2.46
N GLY A 123 -11.72 -9.66 -2.29
CA GLY A 123 -12.07 -11.07 -2.15
C GLY A 123 -11.68 -11.90 -3.38
N GLU A 124 -11.91 -11.39 -4.59
CA GLU A 124 -11.47 -12.04 -5.84
C GLU A 124 -9.94 -12.17 -5.94
N LEU A 125 -9.20 -11.18 -5.40
CA LEU A 125 -7.75 -11.20 -5.35
C LEU A 125 -7.18 -12.05 -4.19
N GLY A 126 -8.05 -12.62 -3.35
CA GLY A 126 -7.65 -13.44 -2.19
C GLY A 126 -7.10 -12.62 -1.02
N PHE A 127 -7.47 -11.35 -0.91
CA PHE A 127 -7.08 -10.46 0.19
C PHE A 127 -8.29 -9.99 0.99
N GLU A 128 -8.09 -9.75 2.28
CA GLU A 128 -9.06 -9.03 3.11
C GLU A 128 -8.71 -7.54 3.14
N ILE A 129 -9.74 -6.68 3.06
CA ILE A 129 -9.56 -5.22 3.12
C ILE A 129 -10.15 -4.65 4.40
N ALA A 130 -9.36 -3.81 5.07
CA ALA A 130 -9.82 -2.88 6.09
C ALA A 130 -10.17 -1.54 5.43
N LEU A 131 -11.46 -1.21 5.36
CA LEU A 131 -11.92 0.07 4.83
C LEU A 131 -12.11 1.07 5.96
N LYS A 132 -11.56 2.28 5.78
CA LYS A 132 -11.87 3.43 6.61
C LYS A 132 -12.91 4.30 5.91
N VAL A 133 -14.02 4.57 6.58
CA VAL A 133 -15.04 5.51 6.11
C VAL A 133 -14.88 6.80 6.92
N GLU A 134 -14.65 7.92 6.24
CA GLU A 134 -14.50 9.24 6.85
C GLU A 134 -15.63 10.16 6.37
N GLY A 135 -16.21 10.95 7.29
CA GLY A 135 -17.28 11.91 6.99
C GLY A 135 -18.49 11.81 7.92
N ASP A 136 -18.34 12.39 9.12
CA ASP A 136 -19.46 12.91 9.92
C ASP A 136 -19.44 14.44 9.89
#